data_AF-A0A4R5B1D3-F1
#
_entry.id   AF-A0A4R5B1D3-F1
#
_cell.length_a   1.000
_cell.length_b   1.000
_cell.length_c   1.000
_cell.angle_alpha   90.00
_cell.angle_beta   90.00
_cell.angle_gamma   90.00
#
_symmetry.space_group_name_H-M   'P 1'
#
loop_
_entity.id
_entity.type
_entity.pdbx_description
1 polymer ?
#
loop_
_entity_poly.entity_id
_entity_poly.type
_entity_poly.pdbx_seq_one_letter_code
_entity_poly.pdbx_strand_id
1 'polypeptide(L)'
;MRDQPGPGSRTGIREQWQWPPTLDTADHEIEAFQDQVFSAGAPDHLAKHNDGVYEFALGVLDGPEQDQDPACHSESRQPLYQAAGEQMAFTMGALDARLDDARTGRLIRMVVHAQGAAMYTVAIVPSNYVLGIKFTCGEAVAGGPPLPRIGKIRKADQYTCSLSDKLRKQLGLGTLNPGGWHTEDQWHPPPGDLPRLHRQGPDAAVGDRLAAALHPRSLSYLARFRRGGMVAEADLLADPRVAYGRSPNITAEEVRLYYRRLSGGFAEYARQLARAARDAVRGRVLRIVLDVEQGAVYYYRLGPADYLIGVTIVQESVSQADDTMGELATALAGDADGGGRNAGANARVNPESN
;
A
#
# COMPACT_ATOMS: atom_id res chain seq x y z
N MET A 1 -26.08 0.93 36.87
CA MET A 1 -24.99 0.25 36.12
C MET A 1 -25.65 -0.79 35.24
N ARG A 2 -25.61 -0.61 33.91
CA ARG A 2 -26.10 -1.63 32.96
C ARG A 2 -24.88 -2.43 32.55
N ASP A 3 -24.95 -3.74 32.75
CA ASP A 3 -23.97 -4.71 32.27
C ASP A 3 -23.79 -4.57 30.76
N GLN A 4 -22.56 -4.29 30.33
CA GLN A 4 -22.19 -4.48 28.93
C GLN A 4 -21.98 -5.99 28.72
N PRO A 5 -22.56 -6.60 27.67
CA PRO A 5 -22.28 -7.98 27.33
C PRO A 5 -20.78 -8.12 26.99
N GLY A 6 -20.11 -9.09 27.62
CA GLY A 6 -18.73 -9.42 27.31
C GLY A 6 -18.56 -9.88 25.86
N PRO A 7 -17.34 -9.82 25.30
CA PRO A 7 -17.09 -10.24 23.92
C PRO A 7 -17.51 -11.69 23.73
N GLY A 8 -18.51 -11.92 22.87
CA GLY A 8 -18.99 -13.25 22.53
C GLY A 8 -17.84 -14.13 22.02
N SER A 9 -17.72 -15.34 22.56
CA SER A 9 -16.69 -16.29 22.16
C SER A 9 -16.93 -16.75 20.72
N ARG A 10 -16.02 -16.40 19.80
CA ARG A 10 -16.04 -16.81 18.38
C ARG A 10 -15.80 -18.30 18.12
N THR A 11 -15.70 -19.13 19.17
CA THR A 11 -15.37 -20.55 19.10
C THR A 11 -16.35 -21.38 18.29
N GLY A 12 -17.64 -21.03 18.27
CA GLY A 12 -18.66 -21.78 17.51
C GLY A 12 -18.55 -21.69 15.98
N ILE A 13 -17.80 -20.72 15.44
CA ILE A 13 -17.67 -20.51 13.98
C ILE A 13 -16.64 -21.47 13.35
N ARG A 14 -15.72 -22.05 14.14
CA ARG A 14 -14.68 -22.96 13.62
C ARG A 14 -15.23 -24.26 13.03
N GLU A 15 -16.39 -24.75 13.50
CA GLU A 15 -16.90 -26.09 13.16
C GLU A 15 -17.66 -26.19 11.82
N GLN A 16 -17.92 -25.06 11.13
CA GLN A 16 -18.80 -25.05 9.94
C GLN A 16 -18.08 -24.91 8.59
N TRP A 17 -16.74 -24.91 8.55
CA TRP A 17 -15.99 -24.73 7.31
C TRP A 17 -15.85 -26.03 6.52
N GLN A 18 -16.37 -26.05 5.29
CA GLN A 18 -16.14 -27.15 4.36
C GLN A 18 -14.86 -26.89 3.57
N TRP A 19 -13.84 -27.71 3.82
CA TRP A 19 -12.58 -27.68 3.09
C TRP A 19 -12.73 -28.41 1.75
N PRO A 20 -12.02 -27.98 0.69
CA PRO A 20 -11.85 -28.77 -0.52
C PRO A 20 -11.41 -30.20 -0.15
N PRO A 21 -11.96 -31.25 -0.80
CA PRO A 21 -11.62 -32.64 -0.47
C PRO A 21 -10.13 -32.98 -0.63
N THR A 22 -9.41 -32.14 -1.37
CA THR A 22 -7.97 -32.27 -1.66
C THR A 22 -7.08 -31.71 -0.55
N LEU A 23 -7.66 -31.00 0.43
CA LEU A 23 -6.92 -30.38 1.52
C LEU A 23 -7.11 -31.20 2.80
N ASP A 24 -6.03 -31.69 3.36
CA ASP A 24 -6.03 -32.34 4.66
C ASP A 24 -6.17 -31.26 5.75
N THR A 25 -7.20 -31.34 6.60
CA THR A 25 -7.36 -30.40 7.72
C THR A 25 -6.24 -30.47 8.75
N ALA A 26 -5.42 -31.54 8.73
CA ALA A 26 -4.19 -31.64 9.50
C ALA A 26 -2.99 -30.92 8.83
N ASP A 27 -3.21 -30.24 7.70
CA ASP A 27 -2.18 -29.44 7.04
C ASP A 27 -1.83 -28.21 7.89
N HIS A 28 -0.57 -28.15 8.29
CA HIS A 28 0.04 -27.03 9.00
C HIS A 28 -0.14 -25.66 8.32
N GLU A 29 -0.35 -25.61 7.00
CA GLU A 29 -0.70 -24.36 6.30
C GLU A 29 -2.11 -23.89 6.71
N ILE A 30 -3.09 -24.78 6.71
CA ILE A 30 -4.48 -24.49 7.08
C ILE A 30 -4.56 -24.04 8.54
N GLU A 31 -3.87 -24.74 9.44
CA GLU A 31 -3.78 -24.36 10.85
C GLU A 31 -3.24 -22.93 11.01
N ALA A 32 -2.19 -22.57 10.25
CA ALA A 32 -1.63 -21.23 10.28
C ALA A 32 -2.64 -20.15 9.83
N PHE A 33 -3.44 -20.42 8.81
CA PHE A 33 -4.51 -19.52 8.37
C PHE A 33 -5.64 -19.41 9.41
N GLN A 34 -6.05 -20.53 10.01
CA GLN A 34 -7.11 -20.56 11.02
C GLN A 34 -6.73 -19.79 12.28
N ASP A 35 -5.49 -19.91 12.76
CA ASP A 35 -5.02 -19.12 13.91
C ASP A 35 -5.08 -17.61 13.64
N GLN A 36 -4.81 -17.23 12.39
CA GLN A 36 -4.73 -15.84 12.00
C GLN A 36 -6.11 -15.20 11.82
N VAL A 37 -7.04 -15.84 11.12
CA VAL A 37 -8.32 -15.22 10.72
C VAL A 37 -9.22 -14.86 11.91
N PHE A 38 -9.11 -15.57 13.03
CA PHE A 38 -9.91 -15.31 14.23
C PHE A 38 -9.28 -14.28 15.18
N SER A 39 -8.06 -13.83 14.90
CA SER A 39 -7.37 -12.83 15.72
C SER A 39 -8.01 -11.44 15.60
N ALA A 40 -8.01 -10.68 16.69
CA ALA A 40 -8.59 -9.34 16.71
C ALA A 40 -7.82 -8.38 15.77
N GLY A 41 -8.49 -7.90 14.72
CA GLY A 41 -7.87 -7.01 13.72
C GLY A 41 -7.30 -7.73 12.51
N ALA A 42 -7.47 -9.05 12.41
CA ALA A 42 -7.16 -9.82 11.21
C ALA A 42 -7.95 -9.33 9.98
N PRO A 43 -7.48 -9.64 8.76
CA PRO A 43 -8.27 -9.44 7.54
C PRO A 43 -9.63 -10.13 7.65
N ASP A 44 -10.65 -9.54 7.03
CA ASP A 44 -12.00 -10.11 7.01
C ASP A 44 -12.07 -11.31 6.05
N HIS A 45 -11.15 -11.38 5.10
CA HIS A 45 -10.93 -12.51 4.19
C HIS A 45 -9.42 -12.74 4.04
N LEU A 46 -9.01 -14.00 4.08
CA LEU A 46 -7.66 -14.49 3.82
C LEU A 46 -7.74 -15.61 2.79
N ALA A 47 -6.95 -15.54 1.73
CA ALA A 47 -6.91 -16.57 0.69
C ALA A 47 -5.48 -17.00 0.40
N LYS A 48 -5.34 -18.25 -0.02
CA LYS A 48 -4.10 -18.83 -0.52
C LYS A 48 -4.20 -18.97 -2.03
N HIS A 49 -3.18 -18.48 -2.73
CA HIS A 49 -3.05 -18.63 -4.17
C HIS A 49 -1.69 -19.19 -4.54
N ASN A 50 -1.66 -20.04 -5.57
CA ASN A 50 -0.46 -20.67 -6.08
C ASN A 50 -0.49 -20.69 -7.61
N ASP A 51 0.52 -20.08 -8.23
CA ASP A 51 0.59 -19.81 -9.66
C ASP A 51 -0.65 -19.10 -10.22
N GLY A 52 -1.19 -18.17 -9.42
CA GLY A 52 -2.42 -17.45 -9.75
C GLY A 52 -3.71 -18.26 -9.57
N VAL A 53 -3.62 -19.54 -9.23
CA VAL A 53 -4.77 -20.41 -8.95
C VAL A 53 -5.18 -20.28 -7.49
N TYR A 54 -6.48 -20.12 -7.24
CA TYR A 54 -7.07 -20.18 -5.91
C TYR A 54 -6.96 -21.58 -5.32
N GLU A 55 -6.40 -21.72 -4.12
CA GLU A 55 -6.37 -23.00 -3.39
C GLU A 55 -7.50 -23.07 -2.36
N PHE A 56 -7.56 -22.11 -1.44
CA PHE A 56 -8.60 -21.99 -0.42
C PHE A 56 -8.66 -20.58 0.16
N ALA A 57 -9.72 -20.30 0.92
CA ALA A 57 -9.84 -19.09 1.71
C ALA A 57 -10.58 -19.30 3.02
N LEU A 58 -10.30 -18.41 3.97
CA LEU A 58 -10.97 -18.24 5.25
C LEU A 58 -11.48 -16.80 5.36
N GLY A 59 -12.58 -16.56 6.08
CA GLY A 59 -13.07 -15.21 6.27
C GLY A 59 -14.30 -15.13 7.16
N VAL A 60 -14.50 -13.99 7.82
CA VAL A 60 -15.65 -13.76 8.71
C VAL A 60 -16.86 -13.15 7.98
N LEU A 61 -16.77 -13.05 6.65
CA LEU A 61 -17.68 -12.24 5.82
C LEU A 61 -19.10 -12.81 5.66
N ASP A 62 -19.32 -14.04 6.08
CA ASP A 62 -20.62 -14.71 6.06
C ASP A 62 -21.11 -15.02 7.49
N GLY A 63 -20.56 -14.35 8.51
CA GLY A 63 -20.95 -14.53 9.91
C GLY A 63 -22.20 -13.74 10.30
N PRO A 64 -23.06 -14.27 11.19
CA PRO A 64 -24.34 -13.65 11.57
C PRO A 64 -24.20 -12.28 12.28
N GLU A 65 -23.01 -11.90 12.75
CA GLU A 65 -22.76 -10.60 13.38
C GLU A 65 -22.65 -9.44 12.36
N GLN A 66 -22.42 -9.74 11.08
CA GLN A 66 -22.35 -8.72 10.02
C GLN A 66 -23.72 -8.40 9.38
N ASP A 67 -24.80 -9.03 9.88
CA ASP A 67 -26.17 -8.83 9.41
C ASP A 67 -26.79 -7.45 9.74
N GLN A 68 -26.01 -6.48 10.24
CA GLN A 68 -26.53 -5.18 10.68
C GLN A 68 -26.38 -4.06 9.64
N ASP A 69 -25.63 -4.25 8.55
CA ASP A 69 -25.53 -3.27 7.46
C ASP A 69 -26.21 -3.78 6.18
N PRO A 70 -27.43 -3.33 5.88
CA PRO A 70 -28.16 -3.79 4.72
C PRO A 70 -27.56 -3.41 3.36
N ALA A 71 -26.59 -2.49 3.31
CA ALA A 71 -25.83 -2.18 2.09
C ALA A 71 -24.68 -3.18 1.81
N CYS A 72 -24.40 -4.07 2.76
CA CYS A 72 -23.42 -5.16 2.63
C CYS A 72 -24.06 -6.52 2.33
N HIS A 73 -25.39 -6.63 2.37
CA HIS A 73 -26.13 -7.82 1.97
C HIS A 73 -26.14 -8.00 0.45
N SER A 74 -25.47 -9.05 -0.02
CA SER A 74 -25.83 -9.72 -1.26
C SER A 74 -25.46 -11.19 -1.12
N GLU A 75 -25.98 -12.01 -2.04
CA GLU A 75 -25.50 -13.36 -2.36
C GLU A 75 -23.99 -13.54 -2.11
N SER A 76 -23.58 -14.76 -1.72
CA SER A 76 -22.20 -15.13 -1.38
C SER A 76 -21.20 -14.31 -2.18
N ARG A 77 -20.50 -13.39 -1.51
CA ARG A 77 -19.52 -12.49 -2.15
C ARG A 77 -18.18 -13.19 -2.37
N GLN A 78 -18.07 -14.44 -1.90
CA GLN A 78 -16.91 -15.29 -2.02
C GLN A 78 -16.39 -15.44 -3.46
N PRO A 79 -17.23 -15.66 -4.50
CA PRO A 79 -16.75 -15.73 -5.88
C PRO A 79 -16.13 -14.41 -6.35
N LEU A 80 -16.63 -13.26 -5.88
CA LEU A 80 -16.07 -11.95 -6.20
C LEU A 80 -14.70 -11.74 -5.54
N TYR A 81 -14.56 -12.17 -4.28
CA TYR A 81 -13.28 -12.10 -3.57
C TYR A 81 -12.25 -13.05 -4.16
N GLN A 82 -12.66 -14.26 -4.54
CA GLN A 82 -11.81 -15.21 -5.24
C GLN A 82 -11.33 -14.64 -6.58
N ALA A 83 -12.24 -14.15 -7.43
CA ALA A 83 -11.88 -13.59 -8.74
C ALA A 83 -10.95 -12.37 -8.61
N ALA A 84 -11.23 -11.48 -7.64
CA ALA A 84 -10.33 -10.38 -7.34
C ALA A 84 -8.96 -10.88 -6.85
N GLY A 85 -8.94 -11.95 -6.05
CA GLY A 85 -7.70 -12.54 -5.55
C GLY A 85 -6.83 -13.15 -6.64
N GLU A 86 -7.42 -13.92 -7.56
CA GLU A 86 -6.75 -14.48 -8.74
C GLU A 86 -6.18 -13.37 -9.62
N GLN A 87 -6.97 -12.34 -9.91
CA GLN A 87 -6.52 -11.21 -10.72
C GLN A 87 -5.38 -10.42 -10.03
N MET A 88 -5.42 -10.28 -8.70
CA MET A 88 -4.35 -9.64 -7.93
C MET A 88 -3.07 -10.46 -7.92
N ALA A 89 -3.15 -11.78 -7.75
CA ALA A 89 -2.00 -12.69 -7.85
C ALA A 89 -1.35 -12.63 -9.24
N PHE A 90 -2.15 -12.65 -10.31
CA PHE A 90 -1.66 -12.48 -11.68
C PHE A 90 -1.00 -11.11 -11.89
N THR A 91 -1.64 -10.04 -11.40
CA THR A 91 -1.12 -8.67 -11.52
C THR A 91 0.18 -8.50 -10.75
N MET A 92 0.34 -9.16 -9.59
CA MET A 92 1.58 -9.18 -8.84
C MET A 92 2.74 -9.75 -9.67
N GLY A 93 2.55 -10.90 -10.32
CA GLY A 93 3.57 -11.49 -11.20
C GLY A 93 3.94 -10.60 -12.38
N ALA A 94 2.97 -9.93 -13.00
CA ALA A 94 3.22 -8.99 -14.11
C ALA A 94 3.98 -7.73 -13.65
N LEU A 95 3.68 -7.19 -12.47
CA LEU A 95 4.39 -6.04 -11.90
C LEU A 95 5.79 -6.41 -11.44
N ASP A 96 5.98 -7.60 -10.86
CA ASP A 96 7.28 -8.13 -10.45
C ASP A 96 8.27 -8.15 -11.64
N ALA A 97 7.86 -8.73 -12.77
CA ALA A 97 8.67 -8.76 -13.99
C ALA A 97 9.03 -7.34 -14.51
N ARG A 98 8.19 -6.35 -14.24
CA ARG A 98 8.43 -4.96 -14.66
C ARG A 98 9.33 -4.18 -13.71
N LEU A 99 9.32 -4.55 -12.42
CA LEU A 99 10.18 -3.96 -11.40
C LEU A 99 11.60 -4.55 -11.46
N ASP A 100 11.78 -5.70 -12.11
CA ASP A 100 13.09 -6.35 -12.31
C ASP A 100 14.16 -5.41 -12.92
N ASP A 101 13.75 -4.52 -13.83
CA ASP A 101 14.60 -3.49 -14.43
C ASP A 101 15.28 -2.57 -13.40
N ALA A 102 14.65 -2.35 -12.23
CA ALA A 102 15.22 -1.56 -11.14
C ALA A 102 16.35 -2.28 -10.39
N ARG A 103 16.42 -3.62 -10.53
CA ARG A 103 17.32 -4.52 -9.79
C ARG A 103 17.22 -4.39 -8.28
N THR A 104 16.02 -4.08 -7.78
CA THR A 104 15.69 -3.91 -6.36
C THR A 104 15.20 -5.21 -5.70
N GLY A 105 15.39 -6.35 -6.37
CA GLY A 105 14.86 -7.65 -5.97
C GLY A 105 13.41 -7.86 -6.38
N ARG A 106 12.83 -8.98 -5.94
CA ARG A 106 11.47 -9.40 -6.29
C ARG A 106 10.41 -8.55 -5.59
N LEU A 107 9.23 -8.44 -6.19
CA LEU A 107 8.03 -7.92 -5.55
C LEU A 107 7.52 -8.94 -4.52
N ILE A 108 7.63 -8.59 -3.24
CA ILE A 108 7.30 -9.47 -2.12
C ILE A 108 5.96 -9.13 -1.47
N ARG A 109 5.47 -7.90 -1.65
CA ARG A 109 4.18 -7.46 -1.14
C ARG A 109 3.56 -6.40 -2.04
N MET A 110 2.25 -6.43 -2.17
CA MET A 110 1.45 -5.41 -2.83
C MET A 110 0.28 -5.01 -1.93
N VAL A 111 0.03 -3.71 -1.80
CA VAL A 111 -1.14 -3.18 -1.10
C VAL A 111 -1.94 -2.31 -2.03
N VAL A 112 -3.25 -2.54 -2.10
CA VAL A 112 -4.21 -1.68 -2.80
C VAL A 112 -5.23 -1.19 -1.79
N HIS A 113 -5.16 0.09 -1.43
CA HIS A 113 -6.04 0.71 -0.45
C HIS A 113 -7.03 1.64 -1.18
N ALA A 114 -8.31 1.28 -1.13
CA ALA A 114 -9.43 2.02 -1.69
C ALA A 114 -10.30 2.63 -0.58
N GLN A 115 -11.28 3.45 -0.96
CA GLN A 115 -12.17 4.12 0.01
C GLN A 115 -12.90 3.15 0.96
N GLY A 116 -13.36 1.99 0.47
CA GLY A 116 -14.16 1.05 1.26
C GLY A 116 -13.40 -0.11 1.90
N ALA A 117 -12.16 -0.36 1.47
CA ALA A 117 -11.37 -1.52 1.89
C ALA A 117 -9.91 -1.42 1.43
N ALA A 118 -9.06 -2.29 1.97
CA ALA A 118 -7.72 -2.55 1.47
C ALA A 118 -7.52 -4.04 1.16
N MET A 119 -6.76 -4.32 0.10
CA MET A 119 -6.28 -5.64 -0.26
C MET A 119 -4.76 -5.71 -0.11
N TYR A 120 -4.29 -6.86 0.36
CA TYR A 120 -2.87 -7.18 0.52
C TYR A 120 -2.58 -8.46 -0.25
N THR A 121 -1.47 -8.50 -0.98
CA THR A 121 -0.96 -9.71 -1.61
C THR A 121 0.49 -9.85 -1.19
N VAL A 122 0.85 -10.91 -0.48
CA VAL A 122 2.16 -11.10 0.12
C VAL A 122 2.73 -12.43 -0.35
N ALA A 123 3.92 -12.41 -0.93
CA ALA A 123 4.60 -13.60 -1.42
C ALA A 123 5.14 -14.44 -0.26
N ILE A 124 4.91 -15.75 -0.33
CA ILE A 124 5.58 -16.77 0.49
C ILE A 124 6.83 -17.22 -0.26
N VAL A 125 6.68 -17.61 -1.52
CA VAL A 125 7.75 -17.89 -2.48
C VAL A 125 7.28 -17.37 -3.85
N PRO A 126 8.13 -17.33 -4.90
CA PRO A 126 7.66 -16.91 -6.22
C PRO A 126 6.39 -17.67 -6.64
N SER A 127 5.41 -16.93 -7.18
CA SER A 127 4.09 -17.44 -7.58
C SER A 127 3.19 -17.98 -6.46
N ASN A 128 3.59 -17.94 -5.20
CA ASN A 128 2.80 -18.46 -4.08
C ASN A 128 2.51 -17.34 -3.07
N TYR A 129 1.23 -17.00 -2.89
CA TYR A 129 0.79 -15.78 -2.23
C TYR A 129 -0.24 -16.03 -1.12
N VAL A 130 -0.13 -15.25 -0.05
CA VAL A 130 -1.23 -14.98 0.88
C VAL A 130 -1.92 -13.70 0.43
N LEU A 131 -3.24 -13.75 0.31
CA LEU A 131 -4.06 -12.58 0.03
C LEU A 131 -4.92 -12.24 1.25
N GLY A 132 -5.03 -10.96 1.58
CA GLY A 132 -5.90 -10.46 2.64
C GLY A 132 -6.80 -9.33 2.16
N ILE A 133 -8.04 -9.28 2.65
CA ILE A 133 -8.97 -8.17 2.41
C ILE A 133 -9.46 -7.64 3.75
N LYS A 134 -9.42 -6.32 3.93
CA LYS A 134 -9.96 -5.65 5.12
C LYS A 134 -10.89 -4.52 4.73
N PHE A 135 -12.14 -4.57 5.20
CA PHE A 135 -13.13 -3.51 4.99
C PHE A 135 -12.98 -2.41 6.03
N THR A 136 -13.15 -1.16 5.60
CA THR A 136 -13.02 0.03 6.45
C THR A 136 -14.35 0.61 6.91
N CYS A 137 -15.48 0.10 6.40
CA CYS A 137 -16.84 0.63 6.66
C CYS A 137 -16.90 2.17 6.59
N GLY A 138 -16.20 2.77 5.61
CA GLY A 138 -16.24 4.21 5.38
C GLY A 138 -15.24 5.05 6.16
N GLU A 139 -14.27 4.48 6.90
CA GLU A 139 -13.30 5.26 7.69
C GLU A 139 -12.30 6.09 6.86
N ALA A 140 -12.17 5.86 5.56
CA ALA A 140 -11.36 6.69 4.66
C ALA A 140 -12.10 7.99 4.26
N VAL A 141 -12.63 8.73 5.24
CA VAL A 141 -13.29 10.03 5.04
C VAL A 141 -12.24 11.14 5.05
N ALA A 142 -12.52 12.21 4.30
CA ALA A 142 -11.78 13.47 4.39
C ALA A 142 -11.66 13.94 5.85
N GLY A 143 -10.44 14.24 6.30
CA GLY A 143 -10.13 14.68 7.67
C GLY A 143 -9.76 13.57 8.66
N GLY A 144 -9.76 12.29 8.24
CA GLY A 144 -9.22 11.18 9.02
C GLY A 144 -7.68 11.17 9.08
N PRO A 145 -7.08 10.23 9.83
CA PRO A 145 -5.62 10.03 9.82
C PRO A 145 -5.12 9.70 8.40
N PRO A 146 -3.83 9.92 8.10
CA PRO A 146 -3.23 9.47 6.84
C PRO A 146 -3.54 7.99 6.59
N LEU A 147 -3.78 7.63 5.32
CA LEU A 147 -4.15 6.27 4.91
C LEU A 147 -3.32 5.12 5.53
N PRO A 148 -1.97 5.20 5.62
CA PRO A 148 -1.17 4.12 6.22
C PRO A 148 -1.32 4.00 7.75
N ARG A 149 -1.90 5.01 8.41
CA ARG A 149 -2.15 5.07 9.84
C ARG A 149 -3.58 4.70 10.24
N ILE A 150 -4.41 4.25 9.30
CA ILE A 150 -5.71 3.66 9.64
C ILE A 150 -5.45 2.34 10.36
N GLY A 151 -5.60 2.33 11.69
CA GLY A 151 -5.13 1.24 12.54
C GLY A 151 -5.68 -0.14 12.19
N LYS A 152 -6.93 -0.23 11.72
CA LYS A 152 -7.54 -1.51 11.29
C LYS A 152 -6.88 -2.08 10.04
N ILE A 153 -6.58 -1.21 9.07
CA ILE A 153 -5.88 -1.56 7.84
C ILE A 153 -4.44 -1.96 8.15
N ARG A 154 -3.72 -1.13 8.92
CA ARG A 154 -2.33 -1.40 9.32
C ARG A 154 -2.21 -2.75 10.05
N LYS A 155 -3.10 -3.04 11.00
CA LYS A 155 -3.11 -4.33 11.70
C LYS A 155 -3.36 -5.50 10.76
N ALA A 156 -4.36 -5.39 9.87
CA ALA A 156 -4.66 -6.45 8.91
C ALA A 156 -3.47 -6.76 7.99
N ASP A 157 -2.77 -5.71 7.55
CA ASP A 157 -1.53 -5.82 6.77
C ASP A 157 -0.42 -6.55 7.53
N GLN A 158 -0.14 -6.14 8.77
CA GLN A 158 0.81 -6.80 9.67
C GLN A 158 0.45 -8.28 9.89
N TYR A 159 -0.84 -8.59 10.05
CA TYR A 159 -1.33 -9.97 10.17
C TYR A 159 -1.05 -10.78 8.90
N THR A 160 -1.34 -10.25 7.70
CA THR A 160 -1.05 -10.95 6.43
C THR A 160 0.45 -11.16 6.23
N CYS A 161 1.28 -10.16 6.57
CA CYS A 161 2.74 -10.25 6.51
C CYS A 161 3.28 -11.33 7.45
N SER A 162 2.82 -11.35 8.71
CA SER A 162 3.22 -12.33 9.72
C SER A 162 2.83 -13.76 9.32
N LEU A 163 1.67 -13.93 8.67
CA LEU A 163 1.24 -15.24 8.16
C LEU A 163 2.18 -15.72 7.05
N SER A 164 2.56 -14.85 6.11
CA SER A 164 3.56 -15.21 5.09
C SER A 164 4.90 -15.62 5.73
N ASP A 165 5.38 -14.89 6.74
CA ASP A 165 6.61 -15.25 7.45
C ASP A 165 6.51 -16.60 8.17
N LYS A 166 5.36 -16.93 8.77
CA LYS A 166 5.12 -18.23 9.41
C LYS A 166 5.20 -19.36 8.37
N LEU A 167 4.56 -19.20 7.21
CA LEU A 167 4.57 -20.17 6.12
C LEU A 167 5.98 -20.33 5.52
N ARG A 168 6.70 -19.22 5.32
CA ARG A 168 8.11 -19.25 4.88
C ARG A 168 9.01 -19.99 5.84
N LYS A 169 8.84 -19.77 7.15
CA LYS A 169 9.60 -20.47 8.19
C LYS A 169 9.35 -21.97 8.18
N GLN A 170 8.12 -22.41 7.91
CA GLN A 170 7.79 -23.84 7.75
C GLN A 170 8.54 -24.47 6.56
N LEU A 171 8.79 -23.69 5.51
CA LEU A 171 9.63 -24.07 4.36
C LEU A 171 11.15 -23.93 4.62
N GLY A 172 11.57 -23.55 5.84
CA GLY A 172 12.97 -23.33 6.18
C GLY A 172 13.58 -22.04 5.61
N LEU A 173 12.76 -21.10 5.15
CA LEU A 173 13.18 -19.82 4.58
C LEU A 173 13.19 -18.71 5.64
N GLY A 174 14.06 -17.70 5.45
CA GLY A 174 14.09 -16.49 6.27
C GLY A 174 12.92 -15.53 5.96
N THR A 175 12.68 -14.56 6.84
CA THR A 175 11.71 -13.48 6.59
C THR A 175 12.18 -12.58 5.45
N LEU A 176 11.22 -12.04 4.69
CA LEU A 176 11.46 -10.98 3.70
C LEU A 176 11.22 -9.59 4.28
N ASN A 177 10.78 -9.50 5.53
CA ASN A 177 10.33 -8.28 6.18
C ASN A 177 9.37 -7.44 5.32
N PRO A 178 8.28 -8.03 4.75
CA PRO A 178 7.33 -7.28 3.95
C PRO A 178 6.72 -6.18 4.82
N GLY A 179 6.72 -4.95 4.31
CA GLY A 179 6.26 -3.75 4.99
C GLY A 179 7.26 -3.12 5.95
N GLY A 180 8.43 -3.74 6.18
CA GLY A 180 9.41 -3.24 7.15
C GLY A 180 8.95 -3.40 8.62
N TRP A 181 7.94 -4.23 8.89
CA TRP A 181 7.29 -4.32 10.20
C TRP A 181 8.20 -4.85 11.32
N HIS A 182 9.16 -5.73 11.02
CA HIS A 182 10.05 -6.31 12.03
C HIS A 182 11.13 -5.33 12.52
N THR A 183 11.33 -4.26 11.78
CA THR A 183 12.41 -3.29 11.99
C THR A 183 11.91 -1.87 12.24
N GLU A 184 10.59 -1.71 12.35
CA GLU A 184 9.93 -0.41 12.53
C GLU A 184 10.50 0.35 13.75
N ASP A 185 10.66 -0.35 14.87
CA ASP A 185 11.19 0.23 16.13
C ASP A 185 12.70 0.51 16.10
N GLN A 186 13.43 -0.05 15.13
CA GLN A 186 14.88 0.09 15.00
C GLN A 186 15.27 1.28 14.14
N TRP A 187 14.29 1.97 13.55
CA TRP A 187 14.55 3.12 12.72
C TRP A 187 14.93 4.33 13.56
N HIS A 188 16.12 4.87 13.30
CA HIS A 188 16.57 6.14 13.82
C HIS A 188 17.16 6.98 12.69
N PRO A 189 16.74 8.25 12.53
CA PRO A 189 17.34 9.12 11.54
C PRO A 189 18.77 9.43 12.00
N PRO A 190 19.80 9.07 11.22
CA PRO A 190 21.16 9.46 11.58
C PRO A 190 21.26 10.99 11.50
N PRO A 191 21.94 11.64 12.46
CA PRO A 191 22.20 13.06 12.37
C PRO A 191 23.08 13.38 11.16
N GLY A 192 22.85 14.52 10.53
CA GLY A 192 23.72 15.06 9.48
C GLY A 192 22.98 15.92 8.47
N ASP A 193 23.74 16.75 7.76
CA ASP A 193 23.20 17.59 6.70
C ASP A 193 22.63 16.74 5.55
N LEU A 194 21.53 17.21 4.99
CA LEU A 194 20.98 16.64 3.77
C LEU A 194 21.96 16.91 2.63
N PRO A 195 22.26 15.88 1.83
CA PRO A 195 23.31 15.91 0.82
C PRO A 195 22.88 16.69 -0.42
N ARG A 196 23.69 16.59 -1.49
CA ARG A 196 23.39 17.13 -2.82
C ARG A 196 22.06 16.56 -3.34
N LEU A 197 21.02 17.34 -3.14
CA LEU A 197 19.66 17.07 -3.56
C LEU A 197 19.47 17.41 -5.04
N HIS A 198 18.81 16.53 -5.79
CA HIS A 198 18.29 16.85 -7.11
C HIS A 198 16.86 17.37 -7.02
N ARG A 199 16.52 18.40 -7.81
CA ARG A 199 15.16 18.93 -7.98
C ARG A 199 14.92 19.24 -9.45
N GLN A 200 13.73 18.93 -9.95
CA GLN A 200 13.30 19.28 -11.30
C GLN A 200 11.79 19.52 -11.35
N GLY A 201 11.34 20.43 -12.21
CA GLY A 201 9.93 20.63 -12.54
C GLY A 201 9.50 22.09 -12.53
N PRO A 202 8.31 22.40 -13.11
CA PRO A 202 7.80 23.77 -13.21
C PRO A 202 7.36 24.40 -11.88
N ASP A 203 7.01 23.61 -10.87
CA ASP A 203 6.50 24.12 -9.58
C ASP A 203 7.55 23.98 -8.47
N ALA A 204 8.32 25.05 -8.25
CA ALA A 204 9.38 25.08 -7.25
C ALA A 204 8.86 24.89 -5.82
N ALA A 205 7.67 25.44 -5.50
CA ALA A 205 7.09 25.32 -4.16
C ALA A 205 6.70 23.87 -3.85
N VAL A 206 6.16 23.14 -4.83
CA VAL A 206 5.95 21.69 -4.69
C VAL A 206 7.29 20.97 -4.58
N GLY A 207 8.27 21.32 -5.42
CA GLY A 207 9.62 20.73 -5.37
C GLY A 207 10.30 20.87 -4.01
N ASP A 208 10.15 22.01 -3.34
CA ASP A 208 10.69 22.26 -2.00
C ASP A 208 10.01 21.40 -0.93
N ARG A 209 8.70 21.17 -1.05
CA ARG A 209 7.97 20.26 -0.15
C ARG A 209 8.35 18.80 -0.37
N LEU A 210 8.51 18.37 -1.63
CA LEU A 210 9.01 17.02 -1.93
C LEU A 210 10.40 16.83 -1.33
N ALA A 211 11.29 17.79 -1.56
CA ALA A 211 12.64 17.80 -1.03
C ALA A 211 12.71 17.66 0.50
N ALA A 212 11.82 18.36 1.22
CA ALA A 212 11.79 18.35 2.68
C ALA A 212 11.38 16.98 3.26
N ALA A 213 10.67 16.14 2.48
CA ALA A 213 10.26 14.81 2.89
C ALA A 213 11.30 13.70 2.59
N LEU A 214 12.36 14.02 1.86
CA LEU A 214 13.40 13.05 1.50
C LEU A 214 14.38 12.81 2.63
N HIS A 215 14.81 11.57 2.77
CA HIS A 215 15.79 11.16 3.76
C HIS A 215 16.60 9.94 3.27
N PRO A 216 17.95 9.91 3.43
CA PRO A 216 18.78 8.84 2.87
C PRO A 216 18.46 7.41 3.35
N ARG A 217 17.80 7.28 4.51
CA ARG A 217 17.33 6.00 5.07
C ARG A 217 15.80 5.88 5.12
N SER A 218 15.09 6.56 4.22
CA SER A 218 13.63 6.46 4.10
C SER A 218 13.24 6.75 2.65
N LEU A 219 12.58 7.87 2.35
CA LEU A 219 12.25 8.26 0.98
C LEU A 219 13.47 8.81 0.23
N SER A 220 13.82 8.17 -0.88
CA SER A 220 14.98 8.52 -1.71
C SER A 220 14.59 9.23 -3.01
N TYR A 221 13.34 9.10 -3.45
CA TYR A 221 12.81 9.74 -4.66
C TYR A 221 11.33 10.07 -4.47
N LEU A 222 10.92 11.24 -4.95
CA LEU A 222 9.54 11.72 -4.94
C LEU A 222 9.21 12.44 -6.24
N ALA A 223 8.02 12.22 -6.78
CA ALA A 223 7.53 12.94 -7.94
C ALA A 223 6.01 13.15 -7.88
N ARG A 224 5.56 14.36 -8.20
CA ARG A 224 4.13 14.70 -8.34
C ARG A 224 3.77 14.85 -9.81
N PHE A 225 2.63 14.28 -10.18
CA PHE A 225 2.09 14.35 -11.53
C PHE A 225 0.68 14.94 -11.52
N ARG A 226 0.38 15.76 -12.53
CA ARG A 226 -0.94 16.33 -12.75
C ARG A 226 -1.29 16.26 -14.23
N ARG A 227 -2.46 15.68 -14.55
CA ARG A 227 -2.96 15.48 -15.92
C ARG A 227 -1.94 14.80 -16.83
N GLY A 228 -1.19 13.84 -16.29
CA GLY A 228 -0.15 13.09 -17.01
C GLY A 228 1.20 13.81 -17.15
N GLY A 229 1.31 15.09 -16.76
CA GLY A 229 2.57 15.83 -16.75
C GLY A 229 3.23 15.83 -15.37
N MET A 230 4.56 15.78 -15.34
CA MET A 230 5.35 15.92 -14.10
C MET A 230 5.32 17.39 -13.63
N VAL A 231 4.86 17.62 -12.40
CA VAL A 231 4.77 18.94 -11.76
C VAL A 231 6.07 19.28 -11.04
N ALA A 232 6.61 18.32 -10.30
CA ALA A 232 7.87 18.42 -9.59
C ALA A 232 8.42 17.02 -9.29
N GLU A 233 9.73 16.92 -9.19
CA GLU A 233 10.50 15.74 -8.82
C GLU A 233 11.65 16.18 -7.91
N ALA A 234 11.96 15.38 -6.90
CA ALA A 234 13.13 15.56 -6.04
C ALA A 234 13.70 14.19 -5.64
N ASP A 235 15.02 14.09 -5.52
CA ASP A 235 15.65 12.82 -5.12
C ASP A 235 17.05 12.97 -4.50
N LEU A 236 17.46 11.91 -3.80
CA LEU A 236 18.75 11.72 -3.16
C LEU A 236 19.57 10.60 -3.83
N LEU A 237 19.30 10.23 -5.07
CA LEU A 237 19.88 9.04 -5.73
C LEU A 237 21.39 9.15 -5.99
N ALA A 238 21.94 10.37 -5.92
CA ALA A 238 23.37 10.65 -6.00
C ALA A 238 24.07 10.66 -4.63
N ASP A 239 23.32 10.56 -3.53
CA ASP A 239 23.92 10.47 -2.19
C ASP A 239 24.62 9.10 -1.99
N PRO A 240 25.85 9.06 -1.47
CA PRO A 240 26.58 7.81 -1.24
C PRO A 240 25.87 6.80 -0.32
N ARG A 241 25.11 7.25 0.69
CA ARG A 241 24.34 6.41 1.61
C ARG A 241 23.16 5.74 0.91
N VAL A 242 22.57 6.42 -0.08
CA VAL A 242 21.52 5.85 -0.95
C VAL A 242 22.16 4.94 -2.01
N ALA A 243 23.33 5.29 -2.54
CA ALA A 243 24.01 4.49 -3.55
C ALA A 243 24.60 3.17 -3.01
N TYR A 244 24.75 3.01 -1.69
CA TYR A 244 25.43 1.86 -1.07
C TYR A 244 24.83 0.50 -1.46
N GLY A 245 23.50 0.40 -1.61
CA GLY A 245 22.82 -0.82 -2.03
C GLY A 245 22.77 -1.06 -3.54
N ARG A 246 23.24 -0.10 -4.34
CA ARG A 246 23.14 -0.14 -5.80
C ARG A 246 24.36 -0.82 -6.42
N SER A 247 24.14 -1.52 -7.54
CA SER A 247 25.24 -2.01 -8.37
C SER A 247 26.18 -0.85 -8.76
N PRO A 248 27.51 -1.01 -8.66
CA PRO A 248 28.47 0.05 -8.95
C PRO A 248 28.42 0.54 -10.41
N ASN A 249 27.86 -0.27 -11.32
CA ASN A 249 27.74 0.06 -12.74
C ASN A 249 26.48 0.85 -13.08
N ILE A 250 25.61 1.12 -12.10
CA ILE A 250 24.38 1.89 -12.31
C ILE A 250 24.56 3.27 -11.71
N THR A 251 24.38 4.29 -12.53
CA THR A 251 24.50 5.69 -12.14
C THR A 251 23.20 6.21 -11.51
N ALA A 252 23.31 7.32 -10.76
CA ALA A 252 22.13 7.99 -10.20
C ALA A 252 21.15 8.48 -11.29
N GLU A 253 21.67 8.89 -12.46
CA GLU A 253 20.85 9.36 -13.58
C GLU A 253 20.07 8.22 -14.22
N GLU A 254 20.67 7.04 -14.40
CA GLU A 254 19.96 5.86 -14.93
C GLU A 254 18.80 5.45 -14.02
N VAL A 255 19.03 5.42 -12.69
CA VAL A 255 17.96 5.13 -11.71
C VAL A 255 16.87 6.21 -11.74
N ARG A 256 17.25 7.48 -11.84
CA ARG A 256 16.30 8.59 -11.95
C ARG A 256 15.44 8.47 -13.20
N LEU A 257 16.05 8.20 -14.35
CA LEU A 257 15.33 8.00 -15.62
C LEU A 257 14.38 6.79 -15.56
N TYR A 258 14.79 5.72 -14.88
CA TYR A 258 13.93 4.57 -14.62
C TYR A 258 12.70 4.97 -13.78
N TYR A 259 12.89 5.56 -12.60
CA TYR A 259 11.78 5.93 -11.73
C TYR A 259 10.89 7.01 -12.35
N ARG A 260 11.45 7.94 -13.10
CA ARG A 260 10.66 8.93 -13.85
C ARG A 260 9.76 8.27 -14.89
N ARG A 261 10.27 7.29 -15.64
CA ARG A 261 9.49 6.53 -16.62
C ARG A 261 8.41 5.69 -15.95
N LEU A 262 8.76 4.99 -14.87
CA LEU A 262 7.82 4.21 -14.06
C LEU A 262 6.69 5.12 -13.53
N SER A 263 7.06 6.26 -12.96
CA SER A 263 6.13 7.23 -12.37
C SER A 263 5.18 7.87 -13.39
N GLY A 264 5.69 8.18 -14.58
CA GLY A 264 4.87 8.69 -15.69
C GLY A 264 3.85 7.68 -16.19
N GLY A 265 4.19 6.38 -16.17
CA GLY A 265 3.27 5.28 -16.53
C GLY A 265 2.34 4.82 -15.39
N PHE A 266 2.58 5.24 -14.15
CA PHE A 266 1.96 4.62 -12.98
C PHE A 266 0.43 4.79 -12.93
N ALA A 267 -0.11 5.88 -13.48
CA ALA A 267 -1.56 6.07 -13.57
C ALA A 267 -2.26 4.96 -14.37
N GLU A 268 -1.56 4.28 -15.28
CA GLU A 268 -2.10 3.12 -16.00
C GLU A 268 -2.15 1.88 -15.11
N TYR A 269 -1.07 1.60 -14.36
CA TYR A 269 -1.04 0.52 -13.37
C TYR A 269 -2.09 0.71 -12.29
N ALA A 270 -2.21 1.93 -11.76
CA ALA A 270 -3.22 2.25 -10.76
C ALA A 270 -4.64 1.99 -11.29
N ARG A 271 -4.91 2.29 -12.57
CA ARG A 271 -6.20 1.96 -13.21
C ARG A 271 -6.38 0.45 -13.41
N GLN A 272 -5.33 -0.28 -13.76
CA GLN A 272 -5.38 -1.74 -13.90
C GLN A 272 -5.65 -2.42 -12.56
N LEU A 273 -4.90 -2.05 -11.52
CA LEU A 273 -5.11 -2.53 -10.14
C LEU A 273 -6.49 -2.15 -9.62
N ALA A 274 -6.96 -0.92 -9.85
CA ALA A 274 -8.30 -0.52 -9.47
C ALA A 274 -9.41 -1.31 -10.18
N ARG A 275 -9.16 -1.80 -11.41
CA ARG A 275 -10.10 -2.70 -12.10
C ARG A 275 -10.04 -4.11 -11.52
N ALA A 276 -8.83 -4.64 -11.32
CA ALA A 276 -8.61 -5.95 -10.74
C ALA A 276 -9.27 -6.11 -9.36
N ALA A 277 -9.22 -5.03 -8.58
CA ALA A 277 -9.67 -5.04 -7.21
C ALA A 277 -11.15 -4.59 -7.08
N ARG A 278 -11.77 -4.03 -8.13
CA ARG A 278 -13.06 -3.31 -8.07
C ARG A 278 -14.18 -4.07 -7.35
N ASP A 279 -14.28 -5.36 -7.62
CA ASP A 279 -15.40 -6.17 -7.14
C ASP A 279 -15.25 -6.53 -5.66
N ALA A 280 -14.00 -6.52 -5.16
CA ALA A 280 -13.67 -6.75 -3.75
C ALA A 280 -13.56 -5.44 -2.94
N VAL A 281 -12.78 -4.47 -3.44
CA VAL A 281 -12.55 -3.16 -2.80
C VAL A 281 -13.41 -2.10 -3.47
N ARG A 282 -14.55 -1.80 -2.84
CA ARG A 282 -15.47 -0.74 -3.28
C ARG A 282 -14.77 0.63 -3.26
N GLY A 283 -15.10 1.46 -4.26
CA GLY A 283 -14.69 2.86 -4.33
C GLY A 283 -13.39 3.10 -5.10
N ARG A 284 -12.85 4.32 -4.96
CA ARG A 284 -11.64 4.72 -5.68
C ARG A 284 -10.40 4.20 -4.95
N VAL A 285 -9.43 3.69 -5.71
CA VAL A 285 -8.08 3.42 -5.18
C VAL A 285 -7.40 4.75 -4.84
N LEU A 286 -6.87 4.81 -3.62
CA LEU A 286 -6.25 5.99 -3.02
C LEU A 286 -4.76 5.81 -2.80
N ARG A 287 -4.34 4.60 -2.42
CA ARG A 287 -2.93 4.26 -2.15
C ARG A 287 -2.59 2.91 -2.75
N ILE A 288 -1.42 2.80 -3.35
CA ILE A 288 -0.83 1.53 -3.79
C ILE A 288 0.59 1.46 -3.24
N VAL A 289 1.00 0.30 -2.75
CA VAL A 289 2.37 0.03 -2.33
C VAL A 289 2.86 -1.21 -3.08
N LEU A 290 3.98 -1.08 -3.77
CA LEU A 290 4.70 -2.17 -4.41
C LEU A 290 6.01 -2.35 -3.65
N ASP A 291 6.06 -3.37 -2.81
CA ASP A 291 7.10 -3.63 -1.82
C ASP A 291 7.99 -4.76 -2.34
N VAL A 292 9.23 -4.41 -2.64
CA VAL A 292 10.26 -5.26 -3.24
C VAL A 292 11.33 -5.58 -2.20
N GLU A 293 12.15 -6.61 -2.40
CA GLU A 293 13.11 -7.06 -1.37
C GLU A 293 14.03 -5.96 -0.82
N GLN A 294 14.34 -4.92 -1.60
CA GLN A 294 15.20 -3.81 -1.16
C GLN A 294 14.44 -2.55 -0.72
N GLY A 295 13.11 -2.45 -0.89
CA GLY A 295 12.39 -1.22 -0.59
C GLY A 295 10.96 -1.20 -1.15
N ALA A 296 10.45 -0.04 -1.53
CA ALA A 296 9.09 0.05 -2.05
C ALA A 296 8.84 1.25 -2.97
N VAL A 297 7.89 1.09 -3.88
CA VAL A 297 7.29 2.15 -4.69
C VAL A 297 5.88 2.44 -4.19
N TYR A 298 5.60 3.70 -3.91
CA TYR A 298 4.33 4.18 -3.40
C TYR A 298 3.60 4.99 -4.46
N TYR A 299 2.28 4.84 -4.53
CA TYR A 299 1.39 5.72 -5.27
C TYR A 299 0.32 6.23 -4.34
N TYR A 300 0.09 7.55 -4.36
CA TYR A 300 -0.98 8.21 -3.62
C TYR A 300 -1.78 9.10 -4.55
N ARG A 301 -3.10 8.91 -4.57
CA ARG A 301 -4.02 9.75 -5.31
C ARG A 301 -4.28 11.04 -4.54
N LEU A 302 -3.97 12.18 -5.17
CA LEU A 302 -4.25 13.51 -4.62
C LEU A 302 -5.56 14.10 -5.17
N GLY A 303 -5.95 13.69 -6.38
CA GLY A 303 -7.18 14.16 -7.03
C GLY A 303 -7.58 13.30 -8.24
N PRO A 304 -8.54 13.74 -9.07
CA PRO A 304 -8.98 12.97 -10.24
C PRO A 304 -7.86 12.62 -11.21
N ALA A 305 -6.93 13.55 -11.43
CA ALA A 305 -5.79 13.43 -12.33
C ALA A 305 -4.48 13.93 -11.67
N ASP A 306 -4.40 13.93 -10.34
CA ASP A 306 -3.24 14.38 -9.56
C ASP A 306 -2.80 13.23 -8.65
N TYR A 307 -1.51 12.90 -8.66
CA TYR A 307 -0.96 11.81 -7.87
C TYR A 307 0.49 12.07 -7.48
N LEU A 308 0.90 11.42 -6.39
CA LEU A 308 2.24 11.44 -5.83
C LEU A 308 2.84 10.04 -5.94
N ILE A 309 4.08 9.96 -6.42
CA ILE A 309 4.90 8.76 -6.39
C ILE A 309 6.04 8.99 -5.40
N GLY A 310 6.35 7.96 -4.62
CA GLY A 310 7.54 7.92 -3.78
C GLY A 310 8.26 6.60 -3.92
N VAL A 311 9.55 6.61 -3.63
CA VAL A 311 10.36 5.39 -3.59
C VAL A 311 11.24 5.40 -2.35
N THR A 312 11.25 4.28 -1.64
CA THR A 312 12.30 3.93 -0.69
C THR A 312 13.11 2.76 -1.24
N ILE A 313 14.40 2.76 -0.93
CA ILE A 313 15.33 1.66 -1.25
C ILE A 313 15.93 1.06 0.03
N VAL A 314 15.22 1.21 1.15
CA VAL A 314 15.60 0.67 2.45
C VAL A 314 14.42 -0.10 2.99
N GLN A 315 14.48 -1.43 2.89
CA GLN A 315 13.38 -2.32 3.24
C GLN A 315 12.90 -2.13 4.69
N GLU A 316 13.85 -1.86 5.59
CA GLU A 316 13.56 -1.66 7.01
C GLU A 316 12.74 -0.41 7.30
N SER A 317 12.66 0.51 6.33
CA SER A 317 12.02 1.82 6.47
C SER A 317 10.71 1.92 5.67
N VAL A 318 10.22 0.80 5.10
CA VAL A 318 9.05 0.80 4.22
C VAL A 318 7.79 1.33 4.91
N SER A 319 7.48 0.90 6.13
CA SER A 319 6.31 1.38 6.90
C SER A 319 6.38 2.88 7.19
N GLN A 320 7.58 3.37 7.50
CA GLN A 320 7.78 4.77 7.83
C GLN A 320 7.79 5.67 6.60
N ALA A 321 8.46 5.27 5.52
CA ALA A 321 8.42 5.98 4.25
C ALA A 321 6.98 6.12 3.75
N ASP A 322 6.16 5.09 3.98
CA ASP A 322 4.74 5.12 3.68
C ASP A 322 3.94 6.09 4.56
N ASP A 323 4.21 6.13 5.88
CA ASP A 323 3.65 7.12 6.79
C ASP A 323 3.96 8.56 6.33
N THR A 324 5.22 8.85 6.00
CA THR A 324 5.67 10.14 5.46
C THR A 324 4.97 10.47 4.13
N MET A 325 4.83 9.48 3.24
CA MET A 325 4.07 9.63 1.99
C MET A 325 2.61 9.99 2.25
N GLY A 326 1.97 9.35 3.23
CA GLY A 326 0.60 9.64 3.62
C GLY A 326 0.42 11.06 4.13
N GLU A 327 1.30 11.53 5.02
CA GLU A 327 1.30 12.91 5.52
C GLU A 327 1.50 13.93 4.39
N LEU A 328 2.49 13.70 3.53
CA LEU A 328 2.78 14.56 2.38
C LEU A 328 1.61 14.60 1.40
N ALA A 329 0.98 13.46 1.12
CA ALA A 329 -0.19 13.38 0.25
C ALA A 329 -1.37 14.20 0.81
N THR A 330 -1.66 14.08 2.11
CA THR A 330 -2.69 14.88 2.78
C THR A 330 -2.39 16.39 2.67
N ALA A 331 -1.14 16.79 2.91
CA ALA A 331 -0.73 18.19 2.81
C ALA A 331 -0.89 18.74 1.38
N LEU A 332 -0.48 17.98 0.35
CA LEU A 332 -0.53 18.40 -1.05
C LEU A 332 -1.94 18.36 -1.67
N ALA A 333 -2.84 17.54 -1.12
CA ALA A 333 -4.24 17.48 -1.52
C ALA A 333 -5.01 18.73 -1.05
N GLY A 334 -4.73 19.22 0.17
CA GLY A 334 -5.37 20.42 0.72
C GLY A 334 -5.12 21.70 -0.09
N ASP A 335 -3.97 21.83 -0.76
CA ASP A 335 -3.66 22.99 -1.60
C ASP A 335 -4.52 23.06 -2.87
N ALA A 336 -4.92 21.92 -3.42
CA ALA A 336 -5.66 21.85 -4.68
C ALA A 336 -7.08 22.42 -4.57
N ASP A 337 -7.67 22.33 -3.37
CA ASP A 337 -9.01 22.86 -3.08
C ASP A 337 -8.99 24.36 -2.71
N GLY A 338 -7.83 24.91 -2.30
CA GLY A 338 -7.67 26.31 -1.90
C GLY A 338 -7.21 27.27 -3.01
N GLY A 339 -6.52 26.77 -4.04
CA GLY A 339 -5.89 27.60 -5.09
C GLY A 339 -6.84 28.27 -6.09
N GLY A 340 -8.16 28.03 -6.00
CA GLY A 340 -9.16 28.56 -6.94
C GLY A 340 -9.87 29.84 -6.51
N ARG A 341 -9.69 30.34 -5.27
CA ARG A 341 -10.54 31.42 -4.73
C ARG A 341 -9.88 32.80 -4.51
N ASN A 342 -8.57 32.97 -4.67
CA ASN A 342 -7.89 34.21 -4.23
C ASN A 342 -7.04 34.97 -5.26
N ALA A 343 -7.24 34.76 -6.57
CA ALA A 343 -6.49 35.50 -7.61
C ALA A 343 -7.27 36.64 -8.31
N GLY A 344 -8.45 37.02 -7.82
CA GLY A 344 -9.37 37.92 -8.56
C GLY A 344 -9.91 39.16 -7.85
N ALA A 345 -9.54 39.43 -6.59
CA ALA A 345 -10.13 40.55 -5.84
C ALA A 345 -9.06 41.37 -5.11
N ASN A 346 -8.34 42.21 -5.85
CA ASN A 346 -7.94 43.56 -5.42
C ASN A 346 -7.08 44.24 -6.49
N ALA A 347 -7.75 44.78 -7.51
CA ALA A 347 -7.21 45.85 -8.35
C ALA A 347 -8.38 46.67 -8.93
N ARG A 348 -9.09 47.39 -8.05
CA ARG A 348 -9.80 48.61 -8.46
C ARG A 348 -9.27 49.74 -7.58
N VAL A 349 -8.20 50.35 -8.07
CA VAL A 349 -7.77 51.68 -7.66
C VAL A 349 -8.79 52.65 -8.25
N ASN A 350 -9.54 53.33 -7.38
CA ASN A 350 -10.31 54.51 -7.78
C ASN A 350 -9.32 55.66 -8.04
N PRO A 351 -9.36 56.32 -9.21
CA PRO A 351 -8.77 57.63 -9.36
C PRO A 351 -9.77 58.72 -8.94
N GLU A 352 -9.23 59.85 -8.54
CA GLU A 352 -9.87 61.18 -8.47
C GLU A 352 -10.66 61.55 -7.19
N SER A 353 -9.99 62.35 -6.36
CA SER A 353 -10.59 63.54 -5.74
C SER A 353 -9.50 64.61 -5.61
N ASN A 354 -9.41 65.51 -6.59
CA ASN A 354 -8.98 66.89 -6.38
C ASN A 354 -9.62 67.79 -7.43
#